data_AF-G0MZR0-F1
#
_entry.id   AF-G0MZR0-F1
#
_cell.length_a   1.000
_cell.length_b   1.000
_cell.length_c   1.000
_cell.angle_alpha   90.00
_cell.angle_beta   90.00
_cell.angle_gamma   90.00
#
_symmetry.space_group_name_H-M   'P 1'
#
loop_
_entity.id
_entity.type
_entity.pdbx_description
1 polymer ?
#
loop_
_entity_poly.entity_id
_entity_poly.type
_entity_poly.pdbx_seq_one_letter_code
_entity_poly.pdbx_strand_id
1 'polypeptide(L)'
;MSESIGEQASKNIVCLSKNLELEEYRTLIGFIAAACRYEVKHHVKQVLKRTSCFKLIAALFVTGDSERNTVILDTFMPILVRELKTSSKFSQSVHLINFLFSGDEELSKLTHEVCSLIKKKIGDDEYMNRVAMCQKNASEKITDRKRKIRELAVTAPEDAAELKRKKNKKKTEVRKRKLDEIKPYRAMKRRAAEQRKAQENEED
;
A
#
# COMPACT_ATOMS: atom_id res chain seq x y z
N MET A 1 -7.96 17.64 -4.46
CA MET A 1 -7.43 17.56 -5.83
C MET A 1 -8.54 17.05 -6.72
N SER A 2 -8.88 17.76 -7.80
CA SER A 2 -9.79 17.24 -8.81
C SER A 2 -9.12 16.09 -9.56
N GLU A 3 -9.90 15.07 -9.93
CA GLU A 3 -9.43 13.93 -10.72
C GLU A 3 -8.73 14.38 -12.02
N SER A 4 -9.22 15.47 -12.61
CA SER A 4 -8.66 16.09 -13.82
C SER A 4 -7.19 16.50 -13.71
N ILE A 5 -6.76 17.03 -12.55
CA ILE A 5 -5.37 17.46 -12.35
C ILE A 5 -4.44 16.25 -12.27
N GLY A 6 -4.86 15.20 -11.56
CA GLY A 6 -4.08 13.97 -11.43
C GLY A 6 -3.94 13.23 -12.77
N GLU A 7 -5.00 13.23 -13.57
CA GLU A 7 -4.97 12.66 -14.91
C GLU A 7 -4.05 13.45 -15.84
N GLN A 8 -4.13 14.78 -15.85
CA GLN A 8 -3.25 15.61 -16.67
C GLN A 8 -1.78 15.46 -16.26
N ALA A 9 -1.48 15.43 -14.96
CA ALA A 9 -0.14 15.18 -14.47
C ALA A 9 0.39 13.81 -14.94
N SER A 10 -0.45 12.77 -14.89
CA SER A 10 -0.08 11.42 -15.36
C SER A 10 0.22 11.41 -16.87
N LYS A 11 -0.60 12.08 -17.68
CA LYS A 11 -0.38 12.24 -19.12
C LYS A 11 0.93 12.95 -19.43
N ASN A 12 1.22 14.05 -18.71
CA ASN A 12 2.45 14.81 -18.87
C ASN A 12 3.68 13.95 -18.55
N ILE A 13 3.65 13.21 -17.43
CA ILE A 13 4.74 12.29 -17.05
C ILE A 13 4.99 11.25 -18.14
N VAL A 14 3.92 10.61 -18.65
CA VAL A 14 4.02 9.59 -19.70
C VAL A 14 4.52 10.19 -21.03
N CYS A 15 4.15 11.43 -21.34
CA CYS A 15 4.64 12.11 -22.55
C CYS A 15 6.13 12.40 -22.45
N LEU A 16 6.56 13.00 -21.34
CA LEU A 16 7.96 13.36 -21.11
C LEU A 16 8.87 12.13 -21.02
N SER A 17 8.39 11.04 -20.42
CA SER A 17 9.19 9.82 -20.23
C SER A 17 9.58 9.13 -21.53
N LYS A 18 8.90 9.41 -22.65
CA LYS A 18 9.25 8.86 -23.97
C LYS A 18 10.61 9.34 -24.47
N ASN A 19 10.97 10.58 -24.15
CA ASN A 19 12.16 11.26 -24.65
C ASN A 19 13.35 11.15 -23.69
N LEU A 20 13.18 10.50 -22.53
CA LEU A 20 14.25 10.33 -21.55
C LEU A 20 15.20 9.21 -21.96
N GLU A 21 16.49 9.39 -21.67
CA GLU A 21 17.44 8.30 -21.74
C GLU A 21 17.13 7.24 -20.66
N LEU A 22 17.64 6.03 -20.84
CA LEU A 22 17.28 4.90 -19.97
C LEU A 22 17.64 5.15 -18.51
N GLU A 23 18.78 5.76 -18.22
CA GLU A 23 19.22 6.02 -16.84
C GLU A 23 18.35 7.09 -16.14
N GLU A 24 17.97 8.13 -16.87
CA GLU A 24 17.02 9.15 -16.42
C GLU A 24 15.63 8.54 -16.20
N TYR A 25 15.23 7.65 -17.10
CA TYR A 25 13.99 6.89 -17.00
C TYR A 25 13.97 6.01 -15.75
N ARG A 26 15.04 5.25 -15.46
CA ARG A 26 15.18 4.46 -14.23
C ARG A 26 15.04 5.32 -12.98
N THR A 27 15.66 6.50 -12.98
CA THR A 27 15.59 7.47 -11.89
C THR A 27 14.16 7.98 -11.68
N LEU A 28 13.50 8.40 -12.76
CA LEU A 28 12.09 8.84 -12.75
C LEU A 28 11.17 7.74 -12.20
N ILE A 29 11.30 6.52 -12.71
CA ILE A 29 10.51 5.37 -12.25
C ILE A 29 10.77 5.07 -10.76
N GLY A 30 12.00 5.22 -10.29
CA GLY A 30 12.35 5.12 -8.88
C GLY A 30 11.58 6.10 -7.99
N PHE A 31 11.51 7.38 -8.39
CA PHE A 31 10.74 8.41 -7.68
C PHE A 31 9.24 8.13 -7.69
N ILE A 32 8.68 7.81 -8.86
CA ILE A 32 7.25 7.47 -8.99
C ILE A 32 6.91 6.27 -8.11
N ALA A 33 7.75 5.23 -8.13
CA ALA A 33 7.51 4.05 -7.32
C ALA A 33 7.60 4.33 -5.82
N ALA A 34 8.46 5.24 -5.38
CA ALA A 34 8.49 5.68 -3.99
C ALA A 34 7.16 6.33 -3.57
N ALA A 35 6.63 7.22 -4.41
CA ALA A 35 5.33 7.86 -4.20
C ALA A 35 4.18 6.82 -4.19
N CYS A 36 4.13 5.92 -5.17
CA CYS A 36 3.12 4.86 -5.22
C CYS A 36 3.20 3.93 -4.00
N ARG A 37 4.40 3.52 -3.57
CA ARG A 37 4.58 2.69 -2.36
C ARG A 37 4.07 3.39 -1.12
N TYR A 38 4.29 4.70 -1.01
CA TYR A 38 3.80 5.50 0.10
C TYR A 38 2.27 5.54 0.10
N GLU A 39 1.65 5.89 -1.03
CA GLU A 39 0.19 5.98 -1.17
C GLU A 39 -0.51 4.65 -0.88
N VAL A 40 -0.04 3.55 -1.48
CA VAL A 40 -0.60 2.19 -1.27
C VAL A 40 -0.42 1.72 0.19
N LYS A 41 0.60 2.19 0.90
CA LYS A 41 0.85 1.77 2.29
C LYS A 41 0.11 2.62 3.33
N HIS A 42 0.08 3.93 3.14
CA HIS A 42 -0.38 4.89 4.16
C HIS A 42 -1.81 5.38 3.90
N HIS A 43 -2.27 5.38 2.65
CA HIS A 43 -3.57 5.90 2.25
C HIS A 43 -4.49 4.79 1.71
N VAL A 44 -4.57 3.67 2.43
CA VAL A 44 -5.35 2.48 2.03
C VAL A 44 -6.84 2.80 1.80
N LYS A 45 -7.42 3.72 2.59
CA LYS A 45 -8.81 4.16 2.46
C LYS A 45 -9.06 5.13 1.28
N GLN A 46 -8.01 5.65 0.64
CA GLN A 46 -8.12 6.60 -0.48
C GLN A 46 -7.96 5.86 -1.82
N VAL A 47 -9.05 5.21 -2.24
CA VAL A 47 -9.11 4.40 -3.47
C VAL A 47 -8.62 5.19 -4.68
N LEU A 48 -9.12 6.42 -4.89
CA LEU A 48 -8.80 7.24 -6.06
C LEU A 48 -7.29 7.41 -6.28
N LYS A 49 -6.52 7.65 -5.20
CA LYS A 49 -5.07 7.81 -5.30
C LYS A 49 -4.36 6.52 -5.74
N ARG A 50 -4.84 5.37 -5.26
CA ARG A 50 -4.31 4.05 -5.62
C ARG A 50 -4.68 3.69 -7.06
N THR A 51 -5.91 4.01 -7.47
CA THR A 51 -6.37 3.91 -8.85
C THR A 51 -5.47 4.71 -9.79
N SER A 52 -5.17 5.97 -9.47
CA SER A 52 -4.26 6.81 -10.27
C SER A 52 -2.86 6.20 -10.40
N CYS A 53 -2.33 5.59 -9.34
CA CYS A 53 -1.04 4.89 -9.40
C CYS A 53 -1.06 3.75 -10.43
N PHE A 54 -2.10 2.91 -10.43
CA PHE A 54 -2.18 1.78 -11.37
C PHE A 54 -2.49 2.22 -12.80
N LYS A 55 -3.30 3.26 -12.99
CA LYS A 55 -3.50 3.89 -14.32
C LYS A 55 -2.17 4.40 -14.88
N LEU A 56 -1.35 5.07 -14.06
CA LEU A 56 -0.03 5.56 -14.47
C LEU A 56 0.93 4.41 -14.81
N ILE A 57 0.99 3.36 -14.00
CA ILE A 57 1.81 2.17 -14.26
C ILE A 57 1.42 1.53 -15.60
N ALA A 58 0.12 1.37 -15.86
CA ALA A 58 -0.38 0.82 -17.11
C ALA A 58 0.02 1.69 -18.31
N ALA A 59 -0.16 3.01 -18.20
CA ALA A 59 0.20 3.94 -19.27
C ALA A 59 1.69 3.93 -19.59
N LEU A 60 2.56 3.90 -18.56
CA LEU A 60 4.01 3.78 -18.74
C LEU A 60 4.39 2.45 -19.40
N PHE A 61 3.73 1.34 -19.03
CA PHE A 61 4.03 0.01 -19.58
C PHE A 61 3.54 -0.17 -21.02
N VAL A 62 2.41 0.43 -21.38
CA VAL A 62 1.92 0.40 -22.77
C VAL A 62 2.84 1.20 -23.69
N THR A 63 3.32 2.35 -23.22
CA THR A 63 4.18 3.26 -24.02
C THR A 63 5.66 2.89 -24.05
N GLY A 64 6.11 2.05 -23.12
CA GLY A 64 7.49 1.58 -23.04
C GLY A 64 7.84 0.48 -24.06
N ASP A 65 9.10 0.51 -24.49
CA ASP A 65 9.78 -0.58 -25.21
C ASP A 65 10.18 -1.72 -24.26
N SER A 66 10.83 -2.76 -24.80
CA SER A 66 11.20 -3.96 -24.03
C SER A 66 12.06 -3.63 -22.79
N GLU A 67 13.03 -2.72 -22.93
CA GLU A 67 13.96 -2.39 -21.86
C GLU A 67 13.29 -1.54 -20.77
N ARG A 68 12.54 -0.51 -21.16
CA ARG A 68 11.75 0.30 -20.22
C ARG A 68 10.68 -0.53 -19.52
N ASN A 69 10.06 -1.48 -20.21
CA ASN A 69 9.10 -2.40 -19.61
C ASN A 69 9.76 -3.26 -18.53
N THR A 70 10.99 -3.71 -18.73
CA THR A 70 11.74 -4.45 -17.71
C THR A 70 11.92 -3.60 -16.45
N VAL A 71 12.31 -2.33 -16.59
CA VAL A 71 12.45 -1.37 -15.47
C VAL A 71 11.13 -1.19 -14.72
N ILE A 72 10.02 -1.03 -15.44
CA ILE A 72 8.68 -0.91 -14.84
C ILE A 72 8.36 -2.18 -14.06
N LEU A 73 8.54 -3.36 -14.66
CA LEU A 73 8.17 -4.62 -14.03
C LEU A 73 8.99 -4.89 -12.77
N ASP A 74 10.30 -4.72 -12.82
CA ASP A 74 11.17 -4.90 -11.65
C ASP A 74 10.75 -3.98 -10.49
N THR A 75 10.30 -2.77 -10.82
CA THR A 75 9.97 -1.75 -9.82
C THR A 75 8.55 -1.90 -9.27
N PHE A 76 7.56 -2.20 -10.11
CA PHE A 76 6.14 -2.13 -9.78
C PHE A 76 5.48 -3.49 -9.52
N MET A 77 6.04 -4.61 -10.00
CA MET A 77 5.47 -5.95 -9.74
C MET A 77 5.25 -6.23 -8.24
N PRO A 78 6.15 -5.87 -7.31
CA PRO A 78 5.89 -6.06 -5.88
C PRO A 78 4.67 -5.29 -5.36
N ILE A 79 4.35 -4.13 -5.95
CA ILE A 79 3.20 -3.30 -5.58
C ILE A 79 1.91 -3.97 -6.07
N LEU A 80 1.89 -4.42 -7.33
CA LEU A 80 0.75 -5.12 -7.93
C LEU A 80 0.43 -6.43 -7.21
N VAL A 81 1.43 -7.27 -6.95
CA VAL A 81 1.26 -8.54 -6.24
C VAL A 81 0.75 -8.32 -4.81
N ARG A 82 1.17 -7.25 -4.14
CA ARG A 82 0.67 -6.89 -2.81
C ARG A 82 -0.80 -6.50 -2.87
N GLU A 83 -1.19 -5.74 -3.89
CA GLU A 83 -2.56 -5.28 -4.07
C GLU A 83 -3.52 -6.44 -4.28
N LEU A 84 -3.18 -7.37 -5.20
CA LEU A 84 -3.95 -8.59 -5.45
C LEU A 84 -4.16 -9.44 -4.18
N LYS A 85 -3.14 -9.53 -3.32
CA LYS A 85 -3.26 -10.23 -2.03
C LYS A 85 -4.12 -9.49 -1.02
N THR A 86 -4.24 -8.17 -1.15
CA THR A 86 -5.02 -7.32 -0.25
C THR A 86 -6.50 -7.37 -0.62
N SER A 87 -6.83 -7.25 -1.91
CA SER A 87 -8.20 -7.40 -2.42
C SER A 87 -8.79 -8.78 -2.09
N SER A 88 -8.02 -9.85 -2.24
CA SER A 88 -8.43 -11.22 -1.88
C SER A 88 -8.73 -11.40 -0.38
N LYS A 89 -7.94 -10.79 0.52
CA LYS A 89 -8.16 -10.90 1.99
C LYS A 89 -9.33 -10.05 2.48
N PHE A 90 -9.57 -8.91 1.85
CA PHE A 90 -10.72 -8.06 2.15
C PHE A 90 -12.03 -8.69 1.65
N SER A 91 -12.00 -9.37 0.51
CA SER A 91 -13.15 -10.11 -0.04
C SER A 91 -13.64 -11.24 0.88
N GLN A 92 -12.74 -11.99 1.54
CA GLN A 92 -13.13 -13.10 2.43
C GLN A 92 -13.64 -12.67 3.81
N SER A 93 -13.22 -11.52 4.34
CA SER A 93 -13.56 -11.14 5.73
C SER A 93 -14.81 -10.25 5.83
N VAL A 94 -15.32 -9.74 4.70
CA VAL A 94 -16.23 -8.58 4.75
C VAL A 94 -17.24 -8.54 3.59
N HIS A 95 -18.05 -9.58 3.44
CA HIS A 95 -19.16 -9.58 2.48
C HIS A 95 -20.26 -8.53 2.82
N LEU A 96 -20.31 -8.05 4.07
CA LEU A 96 -21.32 -7.09 4.54
C LEU A 96 -20.91 -5.60 4.54
N ILE A 97 -19.60 -5.27 4.43
CA ILE A 97 -19.15 -3.85 4.39
C ILE A 97 -18.88 -3.40 2.94
N ASN A 98 -18.59 -4.32 2.02
CA ASN A 98 -18.33 -3.96 0.61
C ASN A 98 -19.53 -3.33 -0.10
N PHE A 99 -20.76 -3.53 0.40
CA PHE A 99 -21.94 -2.82 -0.11
C PHE A 99 -21.85 -1.29 0.06
N LEU A 100 -20.98 -0.79 0.95
CA LEU A 100 -20.77 0.65 1.19
C LEU A 100 -19.48 1.20 0.53
N PHE A 101 -18.64 0.38 -0.11
CA PHE A 101 -17.36 0.78 -0.68
C PHE A 101 -17.15 0.28 -2.11
N SER A 102 -18.00 0.72 -3.05
CA SER A 102 -17.94 0.35 -4.47
C SER A 102 -16.57 0.55 -5.14
N GLY A 103 -15.76 1.50 -4.64
CA GLY A 103 -14.44 1.81 -5.21
C GLY A 103 -13.36 0.73 -5.01
N ASP A 104 -13.46 -0.10 -3.97
CA ASP A 104 -12.47 -1.18 -3.77
C ASP A 104 -12.64 -2.31 -4.81
N GLU A 105 -13.87 -2.52 -5.30
CA GLU A 105 -14.15 -3.46 -6.39
C GLU A 105 -13.55 -2.96 -7.71
N GLU A 106 -13.73 -1.68 -8.03
CA GLU A 106 -13.14 -1.05 -9.22
C GLU A 106 -11.61 -1.08 -9.19
N LEU A 107 -10.99 -0.81 -8.03
CA LEU A 107 -9.54 -0.90 -7.87
C LEU A 107 -9.03 -2.32 -8.09
N SER A 108 -9.76 -3.32 -7.58
CA SER A 108 -9.43 -4.73 -7.80
C SER A 108 -9.54 -5.09 -9.28
N LYS A 109 -10.63 -4.69 -9.96
CA LYS A 109 -10.81 -4.88 -11.41
C LYS A 109 -9.66 -4.25 -12.20
N LEU A 110 -9.34 -2.98 -11.95
CA LEU A 110 -8.21 -2.30 -12.58
C LEU A 110 -6.89 -3.04 -12.35
N THR A 111 -6.64 -3.51 -11.13
CA THR A 111 -5.40 -4.25 -10.82
C THR A 111 -5.33 -5.55 -11.65
N HIS A 112 -6.43 -6.28 -11.76
CA HIS A 112 -6.51 -7.48 -12.60
C HIS A 112 -6.34 -7.17 -14.09
N GLU A 113 -6.91 -6.08 -14.58
CA GLU A 113 -6.74 -5.61 -15.96
C GLU A 113 -5.27 -5.28 -16.27
N VAL A 114 -4.60 -4.54 -15.38
CA VAL A 114 -3.17 -4.23 -15.53
C VAL A 114 -2.32 -5.50 -15.51
N CYS A 115 -2.62 -6.45 -14.63
CA CYS A 115 -1.91 -7.72 -14.59
C CYS A 115 -2.14 -8.56 -15.86
N SER A 116 -3.37 -8.57 -16.38
CA SER A 116 -3.72 -9.23 -17.64
C SER A 116 -2.99 -8.60 -18.82
N LEU A 117 -2.91 -7.26 -18.86
CA LEU A 117 -2.17 -6.52 -19.88
C LEU A 117 -0.67 -6.86 -19.84
N ILE A 118 -0.07 -6.89 -18.65
CA ILE A 118 1.33 -7.29 -18.48
C ILE A 118 1.52 -8.72 -18.99
N LYS A 119 0.70 -9.65 -18.48
CA LYS A 119 0.76 -11.07 -18.82
C LYS A 119 0.69 -11.31 -20.34
N LYS A 120 -0.21 -10.60 -21.04
CA LYS A 120 -0.32 -10.65 -22.51
C LYS A 120 0.94 -10.16 -23.24
N LYS A 121 1.65 -9.17 -22.69
CA LYS A 121 2.82 -8.55 -23.34
C LYS A 121 4.13 -9.33 -23.13
N ILE A 122 4.33 -9.93 -21.95
CA ILE A 122 5.57 -10.67 -21.62
C ILE A 122 5.43 -12.20 -21.68
N GLY A 123 4.21 -12.70 -21.80
CA GLY A 123 3.91 -14.13 -21.77
C GLY A 123 3.68 -14.67 -20.35
N ASP A 124 3.01 -15.81 -20.29
CA ASP A 124 2.55 -16.44 -19.06
C ASP A 124 3.71 -16.86 -18.16
N ASP A 125 4.73 -17.51 -18.72
CA ASP A 125 5.84 -18.07 -17.96
C ASP A 125 6.68 -16.98 -17.27
N GLU A 126 7.07 -15.95 -18.03
CA GLU A 126 7.85 -14.83 -17.50
C GLU A 126 7.06 -14.05 -16.44
N TYR A 127 5.76 -13.85 -16.67
CA TYR A 127 4.88 -13.24 -15.66
C TYR A 127 4.85 -14.06 -14.37
N MET A 128 4.66 -15.38 -14.47
CA MET A 128 4.59 -16.27 -13.30
C MET A 128 5.93 -16.31 -12.54
N ASN A 129 7.07 -16.34 -13.25
CA ASN A 129 8.40 -16.25 -12.66
C ASN A 129 8.58 -14.97 -11.85
N ARG A 130 8.21 -13.81 -12.42
CA ARG A 130 8.28 -12.51 -11.73
C ARG A 130 7.39 -12.44 -10.51
N VAL A 131 6.18 -13.00 -10.59
CA VAL A 131 5.28 -13.11 -9.44
C VAL A 131 5.92 -13.98 -8.35
N ALA A 132 6.47 -15.14 -8.69
CA ALA A 132 7.13 -16.04 -7.74
C ALA A 132 8.34 -15.35 -7.07
N MET A 133 9.18 -14.66 -7.84
CA MET A 133 10.30 -13.87 -7.31
C MET A 133 9.83 -12.79 -6.34
N CYS A 134 8.76 -12.06 -6.68
CA CYS A 134 8.19 -11.05 -5.78
C CYS A 134 7.70 -11.68 -4.45
N GLN A 135 7.10 -12.86 -4.52
CA GLN A 135 6.61 -13.58 -3.34
C GLN A 135 7.76 -14.10 -2.48
N LYS A 136 8.82 -14.63 -3.08
CA LYS A 136 10.05 -15.05 -2.42
C LYS A 136 10.76 -13.87 -1.74
N ASN A 137 10.99 -12.78 -2.47
CA ASN A 137 11.61 -11.58 -1.90
C ASN A 137 10.78 -10.99 -0.73
N ALA A 138 9.45 -11.11 -0.79
CA ALA A 138 8.58 -10.69 0.29
C ALA A 138 8.68 -11.60 1.52
N SER A 139 8.79 -12.93 1.34
CA SER A 139 8.98 -13.87 2.45
C SER A 139 10.35 -13.70 3.11
N GLU A 140 11.40 -13.54 2.31
CA GLU A 140 12.77 -13.27 2.78
C GLU A 140 12.85 -11.99 3.62
N LYS A 141 12.23 -10.89 3.16
CA LYS A 141 12.15 -9.65 3.96
C LYS A 141 11.45 -9.86 5.29
N ILE A 142 10.48 -10.77 5.38
CA ILE A 142 9.78 -11.08 6.64
C ILE A 142 10.70 -11.91 7.54
N THR A 143 11.40 -12.92 7.01
CA THR A 143 12.33 -13.75 7.78
C THR A 143 13.50 -12.93 8.30
N ASP A 144 14.04 -12.02 7.49
CA ASP A 144 15.14 -11.12 7.89
C ASP A 144 14.72 -10.19 9.01
N ARG A 145 13.51 -9.61 8.93
CA ARG A 145 12.98 -8.79 10.02
C ARG A 145 12.84 -9.59 11.31
N LYS A 146 12.36 -10.83 11.24
CA LYS A 146 12.26 -11.71 12.41
C LYS A 146 13.64 -12.06 12.96
N ARG A 147 14.61 -12.32 12.09
CA ARG A 147 16.01 -12.59 12.46
C ARG A 147 16.62 -11.39 13.18
N LYS A 148 16.55 -10.18 12.60
CA LYS A 148 17.04 -8.94 13.22
C LYS A 148 16.43 -8.67 14.60
N ILE A 149 15.13 -8.94 14.76
CA ILE A 149 14.46 -8.80 16.07
C ILE A 149 15.02 -9.79 17.10
N ARG A 150 15.32 -11.03 16.70
CA ARG A 150 15.93 -12.03 17.60
C ARG A 150 17.36 -11.66 17.95
N GLU A 151 18.15 -11.22 16.97
CA GLU A 151 19.52 -10.76 17.19
C GLU A 151 19.56 -9.57 18.15
N LEU A 152 18.66 -8.60 17.98
CA LEU A 152 18.54 -7.46 18.89
C LEU A 152 18.20 -7.90 20.32
N ALA A 153 17.33 -8.90 20.49
CA ALA A 153 16.98 -9.40 21.82
C ALA A 153 18.17 -10.03 22.56
N VAL A 154 19.18 -10.52 21.83
CA VAL A 154 20.41 -11.09 22.40
C VAL A 154 21.48 -10.00 22.61
N THR A 155 21.64 -9.11 21.63
CA THR A 155 22.71 -8.09 21.63
C THR A 155 22.40 -6.85 22.47
N ALA A 156 21.13 -6.44 22.52
CA ALA A 156 20.65 -5.27 23.26
C ALA A 156 19.25 -5.54 23.88
N PRO A 157 19.19 -6.25 25.02
CA PRO A 157 17.93 -6.72 25.59
C PRO A 157 17.01 -5.58 26.06
N GLU A 158 17.58 -4.47 26.56
CA GLU A 158 16.81 -3.31 27.03
C GLU A 158 16.08 -2.61 25.88
N ASP A 159 16.78 -2.36 24.78
CA ASP A 159 16.20 -1.79 23.55
C ASP A 159 15.11 -2.69 22.98
N ALA A 160 15.34 -4.00 22.96
CA ALA A 160 14.35 -4.97 22.51
C ALA A 160 13.09 -4.94 23.40
N ALA A 161 13.26 -4.80 24.72
CA ALA A 161 12.15 -4.67 25.67
C ALA A 161 11.39 -3.35 25.48
N GLU A 162 12.08 -2.24 25.25
CA GLU A 162 11.45 -0.95 24.96
C GLU A 162 10.64 -0.99 23.66
N LEU A 163 11.21 -1.53 22.57
CA LEU A 163 10.51 -1.71 21.30
C LEU A 163 9.28 -2.62 21.44
N LYS A 164 9.37 -3.68 22.25
CA LYS A 164 8.24 -4.56 22.56
C LYS A 164 7.14 -3.81 23.31
N ARG A 165 7.48 -3.00 24.31
CA ARG A 165 6.53 -2.12 25.04
C ARG A 165 5.84 -1.14 24.09
N LYS A 166 6.61 -0.42 23.26
CA LYS A 166 6.08 0.51 22.23
C LYS A 166 5.14 -0.18 21.25
N LYS A 167 5.49 -1.38 20.76
CA LYS A 167 4.67 -2.17 19.84
C LYS A 167 3.36 -2.64 20.48
N ASN A 168 3.41 -3.10 21.73
CA ASN A 168 2.22 -3.53 22.47
C ASN A 168 1.27 -2.36 22.72
N LYS A 169 1.79 -1.18 23.10
CA LYS A 169 0.99 0.04 23.25
C LYS A 169 0.24 0.39 21.96
N LYS A 170 0.95 0.45 20.82
CA LYS A 170 0.34 0.68 19.50
C LYS A 170 -0.73 -0.36 19.13
N LYS A 171 -0.49 -1.64 19.43
CA LYS A 171 -1.45 -2.72 19.16
C LYS A 171 -2.75 -2.53 19.95
N THR A 172 -2.65 -2.13 21.21
CA THR A 172 -3.80 -1.81 22.06
C THR A 172 -4.56 -0.60 21.55
N GLU A 173 -3.86 0.48 21.18
CA GLU A 173 -4.48 1.68 20.60
C GLU A 173 -5.23 1.39 19.29
N VAL A 174 -4.62 0.62 18.38
CA VAL A 174 -5.28 0.24 17.11
C VAL A 174 -6.51 -0.62 17.37
N ARG A 175 -6.46 -1.58 18.30
CA ARG A 175 -7.63 -2.39 18.68
C ARG A 175 -8.75 -1.51 19.26
N LYS A 176 -8.40 -0.56 20.12
CA LYS A 176 -9.34 0.41 20.69
C LYS A 176 -10.02 1.22 19.58
N ARG A 177 -9.25 1.79 18.65
CA ARG A 177 -9.76 2.56 17.51
C ARG A 177 -10.70 1.75 16.62
N LYS A 178 -10.32 0.53 16.22
CA LYS A 178 -11.18 -0.35 15.40
C LYS A 178 -12.50 -0.65 16.10
N LEU A 179 -12.44 -0.88 17.41
CA LEU A 179 -13.63 -1.16 18.19
C LEU A 179 -14.53 0.07 18.33
N ASP A 180 -13.95 1.26 18.40
CA ASP A 180 -14.67 2.53 18.37
C ASP A 180 -15.30 2.81 17.00
N GLU A 181 -14.63 2.48 15.90
CA GLU A 181 -15.21 2.56 14.54
C GLU A 181 -16.45 1.68 14.42
N ILE A 182 -16.44 0.46 14.98
CA ILE A 182 -17.58 -0.48 14.96
C ILE A 182 -18.66 -0.06 15.97
N LYS A 183 -18.27 0.53 17.10
CA LYS A 183 -19.17 0.91 18.22
C LYS A 183 -18.95 2.38 18.60
N PRO A 184 -19.45 3.34 17.80
CA PRO A 184 -19.16 4.77 17.97
C PRO A 184 -19.62 5.31 19.33
N TYR A 185 -20.68 4.75 19.90
CA TYR A 185 -21.17 5.11 21.24
C TYR A 185 -20.11 4.92 22.34
N ARG A 186 -19.17 3.95 22.20
CA ARG A 186 -18.10 3.75 23.19
C ARG A 186 -17.11 4.91 23.20
N ALA A 187 -16.81 5.47 22.04
CA ALA A 187 -15.95 6.66 21.95
C ALA A 187 -16.66 7.89 22.53
N MET A 188 -17.93 8.08 22.19
CA MET A 188 -18.76 9.17 22.70
C MET A 188 -18.87 9.12 24.24
N LYS A 189 -19.17 7.94 24.81
CA LYS A 189 -19.29 7.75 26.27
C LYS A 189 -17.98 8.04 27.01
N ARG A 190 -16.83 7.66 26.44
CA ARG A 190 -15.52 7.96 27.06
C ARG A 190 -15.19 9.44 27.01
N ARG A 191 -15.43 10.12 25.88
CA ARG A 191 -15.23 11.58 25.78
C ARG A 191 -16.10 12.32 26.79
N ALA A 192 -17.36 11.94 26.93
CA ALA A 192 -18.25 12.52 27.93
C ALA A 192 -17.75 12.30 29.37
N ALA A 193 -17.21 11.11 29.67
CA ALA A 193 -16.62 10.82 30.98
C ALA A 193 -15.30 11.59 31.22
N GLU A 194 -14.47 11.76 30.20
CA GLU A 194 -13.25 12.55 30.25
C GLU A 194 -13.56 14.04 30.46
N GLN A 195 -14.61 14.57 29.82
CA GLN A 195 -15.09 15.94 30.01
C GLN A 195 -15.62 16.19 31.43
N ARG A 196 -16.40 15.26 31.98
CA ARG A 196 -16.89 15.37 33.37
C ARG A 196 -15.74 15.40 34.39
N LYS A 197 -14.74 14.53 34.22
CA LYS A 197 -13.55 14.52 35.07
C LYS A 197 -12.67 15.77 34.93
N ALA A 198 -12.65 16.39 33.74
CA ALA A 198 -11.94 17.64 33.54
C ALA A 198 -12.62 18.80 34.26
N GLN A 199 -13.96 18.84 34.22
CA GLN A 199 -14.77 19.83 34.94
C GLN A 199 -14.62 19.69 36.47
N GLU A 200 -14.66 18.47 36.99
CA GLU A 200 -14.45 18.20 38.43
C GLU A 200 -13.05 18.64 38.92
N ASN A 201 -12.01 18.53 38.09
CA ASN A 201 -10.65 18.98 38.45
C ASN A 201 -10.41 20.49 38.26
N GLU A 202 -11.33 21.22 37.60
CA GLU A 202 -11.27 22.69 37.45
C GLU A 202 -12.08 23.41 38.55
N GLU A 203 -12.96 22.69 39.24
CA GLU A 203 -13.77 23.18 40.38
C GLU A 203 -13.09 22.98 41.75
N ASP A 204 -11.99 22.21 41.80
CA ASP A 204 -11.08 22.01 42.95
C ASP A 204 -9.81 22.87 42.85
#